data_AF-A0A2K0URI3-F1
#
_entry.id   AF-A0A2K0URI3-F1
#
_cell.length_a   1.000
_cell.length_b   1.000
_cell.length_c   1.000
_cell.angle_alpha   90.00
_cell.angle_beta   90.00
_cell.angle_gamma   90.00
#
_symmetry.space_group_name_H-M   'P 1'
#
loop_
_entity.id
_entity.type
_entity.pdbx_description
1 polymer ?
#
loop_
_entity_poly.entity_id
_entity_poly.type
_entity_poly.pdbx_seq_one_letter_code
_entity_poly.pdbx_strand_id
1 'polypeptide(L)'
;MALASVLLICSKYIDSTRDRCTVPYRTVPVPAFHSGSQIQASGIDLRKMISSNVNKTALHPGGVQPYREHTELEEELHEIAHIDYDRVAIVANPSVAALYEDALVYESGTAITSSGALTAYSGAKTGRSPLDKRIVKEPSSEDNIWWGPVNKPMSPEVSA
;
A
#
# COMPACT_ATOMS: atom_id res chain seq x y z
N MET A 1 39.98 -12.89 30.47
CA MET A 1 40.20 -13.84 29.36
C MET A 1 38.88 -14.54 29.02
N ALA A 2 37.99 -13.81 28.37
CA ALA A 2 36.69 -14.31 27.94
C ALA A 2 36.31 -13.48 26.71
N LEU A 3 36.43 -14.03 25.49
CA LEU A 3 35.93 -13.42 24.24
C LEU A 3 36.20 -14.27 22.97
N ALA A 4 36.02 -15.60 22.98
CA ALA A 4 36.28 -16.40 21.77
C ALA A 4 35.28 -17.51 21.42
N SER A 5 34.10 -17.61 22.06
CA SER A 5 33.24 -18.80 21.88
C SER A 5 31.83 -18.56 21.32
N VAL A 6 31.50 -17.37 20.81
CA VAL A 6 30.11 -17.09 20.33
C VAL A 6 30.03 -16.83 18.82
N LEU A 7 31.15 -16.68 18.10
CA LEU A 7 31.12 -16.24 16.70
C LEU A 7 31.13 -17.35 15.62
N LEU A 8 31.00 -18.65 15.98
CA LEU A 8 31.12 -19.74 14.99
C LEU A 8 29.84 -20.53 14.72
N ILE A 9 28.67 -20.08 15.20
CA ILE A 9 27.40 -20.78 14.94
C ILE A 9 26.62 -20.14 13.78
N CYS A 10 26.87 -18.88 13.42
CA CYS A 10 26.04 -18.20 12.40
C CYS A 10 26.47 -18.39 10.93
N SER A 11 27.71 -18.83 10.63
CA SER A 11 28.15 -18.99 9.23
C SER A 11 27.80 -20.32 8.56
N LYS A 12 27.25 -21.32 9.29
CA LYS A 12 26.88 -22.62 8.69
C LYS A 12 25.40 -22.76 8.32
N TYR A 13 24.55 -21.76 8.61
CA TYR A 13 23.10 -21.84 8.35
C TYR A 13 22.63 -21.02 7.14
N ILE A 14 23.53 -20.69 6.20
CA ILE A 14 23.17 -19.91 4.99
C ILE A 14 23.50 -20.66 3.68
N ASP A 15 24.17 -21.81 3.73
CA ASP A 15 24.65 -22.48 2.50
C ASP A 15 24.03 -23.86 2.23
N SER A 16 22.86 -24.16 2.82
CA SER A 16 22.17 -25.46 2.65
C SER A 16 20.71 -25.34 2.15
N THR A 17 20.38 -24.29 1.42
CA THR A 17 19.06 -24.17 0.74
C THR A 17 19.17 -23.81 -0.74
N ARG A 18 20.37 -23.82 -1.32
CA ARG A 18 20.56 -23.60 -2.76
C ARG A 18 20.32 -24.80 -3.67
N ASP A 19 20.07 -25.98 -3.11
CA ASP A 19 19.73 -27.17 -3.90
C ASP A 19 18.56 -27.94 -3.29
N ARG A 20 17.48 -28.02 -4.07
CA ARG A 20 16.24 -28.81 -3.87
C ARG A 20 15.13 -28.13 -3.05
N CYS A 21 14.37 -27.29 -3.75
CA CYS A 21 12.91 -27.25 -3.63
C CYS A 21 12.30 -26.84 -4.99
N THR A 22 12.55 -27.64 -6.03
CA THR A 22 11.68 -27.65 -7.20
C THR A 22 10.40 -28.38 -6.80
N VAL A 23 9.52 -27.69 -6.09
CA VAL A 23 8.15 -28.18 -5.91
C VAL A 23 7.45 -27.97 -7.26
N PRO A 24 6.95 -29.04 -7.91
CA PRO A 24 6.13 -28.85 -9.09
C PRO A 24 4.85 -28.16 -8.61
N TYR A 25 4.68 -26.89 -8.96
CA TYR A 25 3.36 -26.27 -8.93
C TYR A 25 2.47 -27.14 -9.82
N ARG A 26 1.60 -27.93 -9.18
CA ARG A 26 0.53 -28.62 -9.87
C ARG A 26 -0.40 -27.51 -10.35
N THR A 27 -0.30 -27.16 -11.62
CA THR A 27 -1.27 -26.30 -12.29
C THR A 27 -2.64 -26.94 -12.11
N VAL A 28 -3.47 -26.32 -11.27
CA VAL A 28 -4.89 -26.69 -11.19
C VAL A 28 -5.52 -26.12 -12.46
N PRO A 29 -6.10 -26.93 -13.36
CA PRO A 29 -6.76 -26.40 -14.54
C PRO A 29 -7.95 -25.55 -14.09
N VAL A 30 -7.84 -24.24 -14.29
CA VAL A 30 -8.98 -23.33 -14.26
C VAL A 30 -9.96 -23.81 -15.35
N PRO A 31 -11.24 -24.05 -15.04
CA PRO A 31 -12.19 -24.48 -16.06
C PRO A 31 -12.26 -23.45 -17.17
N ALA A 32 -12.09 -23.91 -18.41
CA ALA A 32 -12.27 -23.11 -19.60
C ALA A 32 -13.72 -22.58 -19.60
N PHE A 33 -13.88 -21.29 -19.33
CA PHE A 33 -15.17 -20.62 -19.39
C PHE A 33 -15.58 -20.61 -20.86
N HIS A 34 -16.57 -21.44 -21.19
CA HIS A 34 -17.09 -21.56 -22.54
C HIS A 34 -17.76 -20.23 -22.92
N SER A 35 -17.26 -19.65 -24.00
CA SER A 35 -17.89 -18.57 -24.74
C SER A 35 -19.29 -18.99 -25.17
N GLY A 36 -20.32 -18.23 -24.76
CA GLY A 36 -21.65 -18.36 -25.36
C GLY A 36 -22.81 -17.81 -24.55
N SER A 37 -22.98 -16.48 -24.52
CA SER A 37 -24.30 -15.89 -24.74
C SER A 37 -24.13 -14.43 -25.17
N GLN A 38 -24.35 -14.16 -26.45
CA GLN A 38 -24.55 -12.81 -26.97
C GLN A 38 -25.75 -12.19 -26.26
N ILE A 39 -25.54 -11.06 -25.59
CA ILE A 39 -26.58 -10.04 -25.46
C ILE A 39 -26.08 -8.86 -26.30
N GLN A 40 -26.61 -8.76 -27.52
CA GLN A 40 -26.47 -7.59 -28.36
C GLN A 40 -27.22 -6.44 -27.70
N ALA A 41 -26.52 -5.60 -26.95
CA ALA A 41 -27.00 -4.27 -26.61
C ALA A 41 -26.39 -3.29 -27.61
N SER A 42 -27.07 -3.13 -28.76
CA SER A 42 -26.85 -2.00 -29.68
C SER A 42 -27.35 -0.71 -29.01
N GLY A 43 -26.61 -0.23 -28.02
CA GLY A 43 -26.72 1.12 -27.50
C GLY A 43 -25.49 1.88 -27.97
N ILE A 44 -25.65 2.73 -28.98
CA ILE A 44 -24.66 3.77 -29.22
C ILE A 44 -24.61 4.58 -27.92
N ASP A 45 -23.49 4.46 -27.21
CA ASP A 45 -23.28 5.11 -25.93
C ASP A 45 -23.29 6.63 -26.15
N LEU A 46 -24.44 7.25 -25.96
CA LEU A 46 -24.70 8.66 -26.29
C LEU A 46 -23.69 9.59 -25.60
N ARG A 47 -23.17 9.19 -24.43
CA ARG A 47 -22.06 9.88 -23.74
C ARG A 47 -20.77 9.88 -24.57
N LYS A 48 -20.46 8.78 -25.25
CA LYS A 48 -19.28 8.61 -26.11
C LYS A 48 -19.38 9.43 -27.40
N MET A 49 -20.60 9.67 -27.90
CA MET A 49 -20.87 10.47 -29.09
C MET A 49 -20.96 11.98 -28.80
N ILE A 50 -21.39 12.38 -27.60
CA ILE A 50 -21.44 13.81 -27.20
C ILE A 50 -20.02 14.36 -26.95
N SER A 51 -19.13 13.56 -26.35
CA SER A 51 -17.77 14.01 -26.00
C SER A 51 -16.87 14.26 -27.22
N SER A 52 -17.16 13.67 -28.39
CA SER A 52 -16.31 13.82 -29.59
C SER A 52 -16.49 15.17 -30.32
N ASN A 53 -17.57 15.91 -30.07
CA ASN A 53 -17.92 17.11 -30.83
C ASN A 53 -17.97 18.41 -30.00
N VAL A 54 -17.85 18.32 -28.68
CA VAL A 54 -17.68 19.49 -27.82
C VAL A 54 -16.20 19.64 -27.43
N ASN A 55 -15.76 20.87 -27.15
CA ASN A 55 -14.41 21.23 -26.69
C ASN A 55 -13.28 21.24 -27.73
N LYS A 56 -13.57 21.14 -29.04
CA LYS A 56 -12.56 21.33 -30.11
C LYS A 56 -12.51 22.79 -30.55
N THR A 57 -11.32 23.38 -30.55
CA THR A 57 -11.07 24.75 -31.06
C THR A 57 -9.89 24.74 -32.02
N ALA A 58 -9.68 25.82 -32.78
CA ALA A 58 -8.51 25.94 -33.67
C ALA A 58 -7.16 25.82 -32.91
N LEU A 59 -7.14 26.17 -31.62
CA LEU A 59 -5.99 26.02 -30.74
C LEU A 59 -5.88 24.61 -30.12
N HIS A 60 -6.99 23.87 -30.02
CA HIS A 60 -7.04 22.51 -29.47
C HIS A 60 -7.81 21.57 -30.39
N PRO A 61 -7.19 21.13 -31.51
CA PRO A 61 -7.87 20.30 -32.52
C PRO A 61 -8.25 18.90 -32.00
N GLY A 62 -7.56 18.41 -30.96
CA GLY A 62 -7.86 17.14 -30.29
C GLY A 62 -9.02 17.18 -29.30
N GLY A 63 -9.54 18.37 -28.98
CA GLY A 63 -10.52 18.57 -27.91
C GLY A 63 -9.85 18.80 -26.55
N VAL A 64 -10.45 19.67 -25.72
CA VAL A 64 -10.07 19.81 -24.32
C VAL A 64 -10.84 18.76 -23.52
N GLN A 65 -10.11 17.85 -22.87
CA GLN A 65 -10.72 16.94 -21.89
C GLN A 65 -11.16 17.79 -20.69
N PRO A 66 -12.43 17.72 -20.26
CA PRO A 66 -12.82 18.38 -19.02
C PRO A 66 -11.96 17.81 -17.90
N TYR A 67 -11.43 18.70 -17.06
CA TYR A 67 -10.78 18.27 -15.82
C TYR A 67 -11.78 17.42 -15.04
N ARG A 68 -11.32 16.30 -14.48
CA ARG A 68 -12.18 15.49 -13.62
C ARG A 68 -12.44 16.34 -12.37
N GLU A 69 -13.66 16.82 -12.22
CA GLU A 69 -14.08 17.48 -10.99
C GLU A 69 -13.86 16.50 -9.82
N HIS A 70 -13.21 16.99 -8.77
CA HIS A 70 -12.97 16.21 -7.56
C HIS A 70 -14.27 16.05 -6.79
N THR A 71 -14.40 14.94 -6.06
CA THR A 71 -15.48 14.79 -5.09
C THR A 71 -15.18 15.65 -3.85
N GLU A 72 -16.22 16.07 -3.13
CA GLU A 72 -16.08 16.85 -1.88
C GLU A 72 -15.13 16.18 -0.87
N LEU A 73 -15.12 14.84 -0.82
CA LEU A 73 -14.20 14.05 0.02
C LEU A 73 -12.74 14.14 -0.44
N GLU A 74 -12.51 14.17 -1.76
CA GLU A 74 -11.16 14.32 -2.32
C GLU A 74 -10.64 15.74 -2.04
N GLU A 75 -11.49 16.76 -2.15
CA GLU A 75 -11.13 18.14 -1.81
C GLU A 75 -10.82 18.30 -0.30
N GLU A 76 -11.66 17.78 0.59
CA GLU A 76 -11.44 17.87 2.04
C GLU A 76 -10.12 17.20 2.45
N LEU A 77 -9.85 16.00 1.92
CA LEU A 77 -8.62 15.30 2.22
C LEU A 77 -7.39 16.02 1.60
N HIS A 78 -7.54 16.73 0.47
CA HIS A 78 -6.46 17.57 -0.11
C HIS A 78 -6.09 18.70 0.84
N GLU A 79 -7.11 19.36 1.38
CA GLU A 79 -6.95 20.49 2.28
C GLU A 79 -6.33 20.08 3.61
N ILE A 80 -6.82 18.98 4.20
CA ILE A 80 -6.43 18.55 5.55
C ILE A 80 -5.13 17.73 5.53
N ALA A 81 -5.02 16.78 4.60
CA ALA A 81 -3.94 15.79 4.58
C ALA A 81 -2.88 16.04 3.50
N HIS A 82 -3.09 17.04 2.63
CA HIS A 82 -2.17 17.38 1.52
C HIS A 82 -1.83 16.19 0.61
N ILE A 83 -2.80 15.30 0.42
CA ILE A 83 -2.67 14.17 -0.51
C ILE A 83 -2.95 14.67 -1.92
N ASP A 84 -2.16 14.28 -2.91
CA ASP A 84 -2.37 14.66 -4.32
C ASP A 84 -3.21 13.59 -5.05
N TYR A 85 -4.50 13.85 -5.24
CA TYR A 85 -5.48 12.93 -5.88
C TYR A 85 -5.23 12.73 -7.37
N ASP A 86 -4.53 13.66 -8.03
CA ASP A 86 -4.18 13.49 -9.44
C ASP A 86 -3.12 12.40 -9.61
N ARG A 87 -2.44 11.99 -8.53
CA ARG A 87 -1.36 11.01 -8.53
C ARG A 87 -1.67 9.72 -7.79
N VAL A 88 -2.73 9.67 -6.99
CA VAL A 88 -3.02 8.54 -6.10
C VAL A 88 -4.50 8.16 -6.15
N ALA A 89 -4.78 6.87 -6.32
CA ALA A 89 -6.14 6.34 -6.24
C ALA A 89 -6.56 6.14 -4.78
N ILE A 90 -7.73 6.64 -4.40
CA ILE A 90 -8.31 6.41 -3.08
C ILE A 90 -9.36 5.32 -3.16
N VAL A 91 -9.10 4.23 -2.45
CA VAL A 91 -10.03 3.10 -2.31
C VAL A 91 -10.42 2.98 -0.85
N ALA A 92 -11.67 3.31 -0.54
CA ALA A 92 -12.19 3.20 0.81
C ALA A 92 -12.45 1.73 1.16
N ASN A 93 -11.81 1.23 2.22
CA ASN A 93 -12.02 -0.11 2.79
C ASN A 93 -12.02 -1.25 1.74
N PRO A 94 -10.95 -1.42 0.95
CA PRO A 94 -10.86 -2.50 -0.01
C PRO A 94 -10.99 -3.87 0.66
N SER A 95 -11.45 -4.86 -0.12
CA SER A 95 -11.49 -6.25 0.35
C SER A 95 -10.09 -6.77 0.68
N VAL A 96 -10.00 -7.78 1.55
CA VAL A 96 -8.73 -8.44 1.87
C VAL A 96 -8.02 -8.97 0.62
N ALA A 97 -8.77 -9.51 -0.35
CA ALA A 97 -8.18 -10.01 -1.59
C ALA A 97 -7.52 -8.89 -2.41
N ALA A 98 -8.21 -7.76 -2.57
CA ALA A 98 -7.65 -6.60 -3.26
C ALA A 98 -6.37 -6.08 -2.58
N LEU A 99 -6.34 -6.03 -1.24
CA LEU A 99 -5.14 -5.66 -0.48
C LEU A 99 -3.96 -6.60 -0.73
N TYR A 100 -4.21 -7.91 -0.86
CA TYR A 100 -3.16 -8.89 -1.18
C TYR A 100 -2.63 -8.70 -2.60
N GLU A 101 -3.53 -8.52 -3.56
CA GLU A 101 -3.17 -8.29 -4.97
C GLU A 101 -2.32 -7.02 -5.11
N ASP A 102 -2.78 -5.91 -4.54
CA ASP A 102 -2.06 -4.63 -4.59
C ASP A 102 -0.67 -4.74 -3.96
N ALA A 103 -0.56 -5.37 -2.78
CA ALA A 103 0.72 -5.53 -2.11
C ALA A 103 1.71 -6.42 -2.88
N LEU A 104 1.22 -7.45 -3.57
CA LEU A 104 2.06 -8.32 -4.41
C LEU A 104 2.48 -7.66 -5.73
N VAL A 105 1.66 -6.76 -6.28
CA VAL A 105 1.92 -6.07 -7.55
C VAL A 105 2.82 -4.85 -7.36
N TYR A 106 2.55 -4.05 -6.32
CA TYR A 106 3.14 -2.72 -6.20
C TYR A 106 4.22 -2.61 -5.11
N GLU A 107 4.26 -3.50 -4.11
CA GLU A 107 5.24 -3.44 -3.03
C GLU A 107 6.32 -4.53 -3.17
N SER A 108 7.53 -4.10 -3.55
CA SER A 108 8.66 -5.00 -3.71
C SER A 108 9.08 -5.62 -2.38
N GLY A 109 9.27 -6.94 -2.34
CA GLY A 109 9.63 -7.65 -1.11
C GLY A 109 8.42 -8.10 -0.28
N THR A 110 7.22 -8.01 -0.84
CA THR A 110 6.02 -8.66 -0.31
C THR A 110 5.90 -10.10 -0.80
N ALA A 111 5.43 -10.99 0.06
CA ALA A 111 5.13 -12.38 -0.28
C ALA A 111 3.98 -12.95 0.57
N ILE A 112 3.37 -14.05 0.11
CA ILE A 112 2.44 -14.85 0.91
C ILE A 112 3.22 -15.99 1.56
N THR A 113 3.11 -16.10 2.88
CA THR A 113 3.72 -17.18 3.67
C THR A 113 2.96 -18.50 3.50
N SER A 114 3.55 -19.63 3.91
CA SER A 114 2.88 -20.95 3.83
C SER A 114 1.61 -21.05 4.70
N SER A 115 1.46 -20.19 5.71
CA SER A 115 0.24 -20.06 6.51
C SER A 115 -0.82 -19.15 5.88
N GLY A 116 -0.53 -18.54 4.73
CA GLY A 116 -1.42 -17.62 4.04
C GLY A 116 -1.31 -16.16 4.50
N ALA A 117 -0.45 -15.83 5.46
CA ALA A 117 -0.25 -14.45 5.87
C ALA A 117 0.59 -13.67 4.86
N LEU A 118 0.21 -12.42 4.59
CA LEU A 118 1.02 -11.45 3.85
C LEU A 118 2.22 -11.00 4.69
N THR A 119 3.41 -11.03 4.12
CA THR A 119 4.64 -10.51 4.75
C THR A 119 5.31 -9.51 3.83
N ALA A 120 5.83 -8.43 4.38
CA ALA A 120 6.58 -7.40 3.66
C ALA A 120 7.95 -7.21 4.29
N TYR A 121 8.98 -7.10 3.46
CA TYR A 121 10.36 -6.90 3.92
C TYR A 121 10.65 -5.42 4.21
N SER A 122 10.92 -5.08 5.48
CA SER A 122 11.13 -3.69 5.91
C SER A 122 12.60 -3.21 5.83
N GLY A 123 13.47 -3.95 5.14
CA GLY A 123 14.87 -3.56 4.96
C GLY A 123 15.70 -3.62 6.24
N ALA A 124 16.62 -2.66 6.40
CA ALA A 124 17.56 -2.60 7.53
C ALA A 124 16.91 -2.28 8.88
N LYS A 125 15.66 -1.78 8.88
CA LYS A 125 14.92 -1.39 10.09
C LYS A 125 13.74 -2.34 10.24
N THR A 126 13.89 -3.34 11.09
CA THR A 126 12.92 -4.43 11.27
C THR A 126 11.99 -4.26 12.47
N GLY A 127 12.04 -3.11 13.14
CA GLY A 127 11.25 -2.84 14.34
C GLY A 127 10.89 -1.38 14.50
N ARG A 128 10.17 -1.08 15.58
CA ARG A 128 9.82 0.31 15.92
C ARG A 128 11.07 1.10 16.26
N SER A 129 11.21 2.30 15.70
CA SER A 129 12.21 3.28 16.11
C SER A 129 11.85 3.85 17.49
N PRO A 130 12.52 3.45 18.60
CA PRO A 130 12.07 3.84 19.93
C PRO A 130 12.16 5.36 20.14
N LEU A 131 13.10 6.01 19.45
CA LEU A 131 13.35 7.46 19.52
C LEU A 131 12.31 8.30 18.77
N ASP A 132 11.44 7.69 17.96
CA ASP A 132 10.38 8.40 17.23
C ASP A 132 9.12 8.54 18.09
N LYS A 133 9.06 7.87 19.25
CA LYS A 133 7.95 7.98 20.19
C LYS A 133 7.93 9.37 20.84
N ARG A 134 6.76 10.01 20.79
CA ARG A 134 6.43 11.23 21.55
C ARG A 134 5.20 10.93 22.42
N ILE A 135 5.19 11.45 23.65
CA ILE A 135 4.10 11.26 24.60
C ILE A 135 3.64 12.64 25.05
N VAL A 136 2.34 12.91 24.93
CA VAL A 136 1.74 14.17 25.39
C VAL A 136 1.93 14.28 26.90
N LYS A 137 2.51 15.39 27.35
CA LYS A 137 2.78 15.64 28.78
C LYS A 137 1.54 16.21 29.44
N GLU A 138 0.62 15.33 29.81
CA GLU A 138 -0.61 15.67 30.55
C GLU A 138 -0.37 15.65 32.06
N PRO A 139 -0.84 16.66 32.82
CA PRO A 139 -0.66 16.71 34.28
C PRO A 139 -1.21 15.48 35.02
N SER A 140 -2.23 14.82 34.47
CA SER A 140 -2.86 13.63 35.08
C SER A 140 -2.00 12.36 35.01
N SER A 141 -0.99 12.32 34.14
CA SER A 141 -0.21 11.11 33.86
C SER A 141 1.30 11.31 33.88
N GLU A 142 1.78 12.56 33.93
CA GLU A 142 3.21 12.84 33.79
C GLU A 142 4.10 12.18 34.84
N ASP A 143 3.59 12.03 36.07
CA ASP A 143 4.31 11.38 37.16
C ASP A 143 4.35 9.84 37.03
N ASN A 144 3.51 9.27 36.18
CA ASN A 144 3.43 7.84 35.92
C ASN A 144 4.25 7.41 34.69
N ILE A 145 4.98 8.34 34.06
CA ILE A 145 5.77 8.09 32.85
C ILE A 145 7.25 8.12 33.18
N TRP A 146 7.98 7.08 32.77
CA TRP A 146 9.43 7.08 32.84
C TRP A 146 10.01 7.97 31.72
N TRP A 147 10.26 9.24 32.03
CA TRP A 147 10.88 10.19 31.11
C TRP A 147 12.36 9.90 30.85
N GLY A 148 12.84 10.11 29.63
CA GLY A 148 14.25 9.89 29.33
C GLY A 148 14.65 9.97 27.84
N PRO A 149 15.71 9.26 27.45
CA PRO A 149 16.18 9.22 26.06
C PRO A 149 15.15 8.68 25.07
N VAL A 150 14.26 7.78 25.51
CA VAL A 150 13.27 7.11 24.66
C VAL A 150 11.88 7.76 24.76
N ASN A 151 11.36 7.96 25.96
CA ASN A 151 10.07 8.61 26.17
C ASN A 151 10.25 10.12 26.18
N LYS A 152 9.98 10.75 25.04
CA LYS A 152 10.12 12.19 24.84
C LYS A 152 8.77 12.90 25.07
N PRO A 153 8.72 13.94 25.91
CA PRO A 153 7.50 14.72 26.08
C PRO A 153 7.19 15.52 24.82
N MET A 154 5.91 15.71 24.54
CA MET A 154 5.39 16.70 23.60
C MET A 154 4.29 17.50 24.29
N SER A 155 4.09 18.74 23.86
CA SER A 155 3.01 19.58 24.40
C SER A 155 1.67 19.24 23.73
N PRO A 156 0.53 19.44 24.42
CA PRO A 156 -0.80 19.13 23.88
C PRO A 156 -1.12 19.89 22.58
N GLU A 157 -0.60 21.10 22.43
CA GLU A 157 -0.85 21.97 21.27
C GLU A 157 -0.24 21.42 19.98
N VAL A 158 0.81 20.59 20.09
CA VAL A 158 1.45 19.96 18.92
C VAL A 158 0.77 18.63 18.56
N SER A 159 0.00 18.05 19.48
CA SER A 159 -0.73 16.80 19.23
C SER A 159 -2.16 16.99 18.71
N ALA A 160 -2.73 18.19 18.86
CA ALA A 160 -4.07 18.55 18.43
C ALA A 160 -4.06 19.02 16.97
#